data_AF-A0A968QK24-F1
#
_entry.id   AF-A0A968QK24-F1
#
_cell.length_a   1.000
_cell.length_b   1.000
_cell.length_c   1.000
_cell.angle_alpha   90.00
_cell.angle_beta   90.00
_cell.angle_gamma   90.00
#
_symmetry.space_group_name_H-M   'P 1'
#
loop_
_entity.id
_entity.type
_entity.pdbx_description
1 polymer ?
#
loop_
_entity_poly.entity_id
_entity_poly.type
_entity_poly.pdbx_seq_one_letter_code
_entity_poly.pdbx_strand_id
1 'polypeptide(L)'
;MAVAIAVIIQFMAVIFLLGQLPNLDKTELQCGHYAMTIIYNAVGNDLCYNLNEAGNWVINWQLWWLDLLIILSITSIFALLVVGTYMLIADMVQEEARGTLNFIRLTPQSASSILFGKILGVPILLYTAIACLFPLHLVAGLQAHVPFALMLAFDLTILASCGFFYSLGLLWSLFGIGGSGIKSWLATGLMGLILAFSTRALFNSYLPLDSFLSWVMIFNPGTVLTYLIDAAQLSFGSINFLTLDNLGELSFYGQALWTKASMGIGLIFCHFSLWTYWCWSILKRRFHNPEATILSKVHSYWLTAWVTLMALGFTLQPDVPHFPGDLPVNNTYHISSNFITLQVCLGLFGLGLIFALSPHRQTLYDWARYRHQTGKGNSLWKE
;
A
#
# COMPACT_ATOMS: atom_id res chain seq x y z
N MET A 1 19.05 -19.28 -4.35
CA MET A 1 18.70 -18.70 -3.03
C MET A 1 17.28 -18.15 -2.99
N ALA A 2 16.89 -17.21 -3.86
CA ALA A 2 15.54 -16.61 -3.87
C ALA A 2 14.39 -17.64 -3.99
N VAL A 3 14.51 -18.60 -4.91
CA VAL A 3 13.54 -19.71 -5.05
C VAL A 3 13.45 -20.56 -3.78
N ALA A 4 14.59 -20.87 -3.15
CA ALA A 4 14.61 -21.66 -1.92
C ALA A 4 13.90 -20.93 -0.77
N ILE A 5 14.10 -19.61 -0.64
CA ILE A 5 13.39 -18.79 0.34
C ILE A 5 11.87 -18.81 0.07
N ALA A 6 11.45 -18.68 -1.19
CA ALA A 6 10.04 -18.75 -1.56
C ALA A 6 9.41 -20.11 -1.19
N VAL A 7 10.12 -21.22 -1.43
CA VAL A 7 9.66 -22.57 -1.04
C VAL A 7 9.59 -22.72 0.47
N ILE A 8 10.58 -22.21 1.22
CA ILE A 8 10.57 -22.25 2.69
C ILE A 8 9.38 -21.46 3.24
N ILE A 9 9.10 -20.26 2.71
CA ILE A 9 7.96 -19.45 3.13
C ILE A 9 6.64 -20.18 2.90
N GLN A 10 6.45 -20.80 1.72
CA GLN A 10 5.26 -21.59 1.42
C GLN A 10 5.11 -22.78 2.37
N PHE A 11 6.20 -23.52 2.58
CA PHE A 11 6.21 -24.66 3.49
C PHE A 11 5.85 -24.23 4.92
N MET A 12 6.46 -23.15 5.42
CA MET A 12 6.18 -22.61 6.76
C MET A 12 4.74 -22.15 6.89
N ALA A 13 4.17 -21.48 5.88
CA ALA A 13 2.77 -21.05 5.89
C ALA A 13 1.82 -22.24 5.95
N VAL A 14 2.05 -23.28 5.13
CA VAL A 14 1.24 -24.49 5.13
C VAL A 14 1.34 -25.22 6.47
N ILE A 15 2.54 -25.42 7.00
CA ILE A 15 2.74 -26.09 8.30
C ILE A 15 2.08 -25.29 9.44
N PHE A 16 2.19 -23.95 9.41
CA PHE A 16 1.54 -23.09 10.39
C PHE A 16 0.02 -23.28 10.41
N LEU A 17 -0.63 -23.34 9.24
CA LEU A 17 -2.08 -23.55 9.15
C LEU A 17 -2.50 -24.99 9.45
N LEU A 18 -1.69 -25.98 9.06
CA LEU A 18 -1.94 -27.38 9.44
C LEU A 18 -1.87 -27.57 10.96
N GLY A 19 -1.01 -26.82 11.65
CA GLY A 19 -0.93 -26.82 13.10
C GLY A 19 -2.16 -26.27 13.83
N GLN A 20 -3.09 -25.61 13.11
CA GLN A 20 -4.35 -25.09 13.65
C GLN A 20 -5.53 -26.06 13.45
N LEU A 21 -5.31 -27.21 12.80
CA LEU A 21 -6.33 -28.24 12.61
C LEU A 21 -6.56 -29.06 13.89
N PRO A 22 -7.74 -29.69 14.04
CA PRO A 22 -8.01 -30.52 15.21
C PRO A 22 -7.07 -31.72 15.27
N ASN A 23 -6.72 -32.12 16.48
CA ASN A 23 -5.93 -33.33 16.71
C ASN A 23 -6.79 -34.56 16.42
N LEU A 24 -6.36 -35.36 15.45
CA LEU A 24 -7.08 -36.56 14.99
C LEU A 24 -7.14 -37.67 16.05
N ASP A 25 -6.18 -37.70 16.98
CA ASP A 25 -6.08 -38.77 17.99
C ASP A 25 -6.97 -38.53 19.22
N LYS A 26 -7.49 -37.30 19.37
CA LYS A 26 -8.36 -36.94 20.49
C LYS A 26 -9.82 -37.02 20.07
N THR A 27 -10.65 -37.69 20.86
CA THR A 27 -12.10 -37.81 20.65
C THR A 27 -12.92 -36.80 21.45
N GLU A 28 -12.27 -35.98 22.28
CA GLU A 28 -12.93 -34.92 23.06
C GLU A 28 -13.36 -33.75 22.17
N LEU A 29 -14.29 -32.93 22.68
CA LEU A 29 -14.72 -31.70 22.00
C LEU A 29 -13.52 -30.79 21.74
N GLN A 30 -13.31 -30.42 20.49
CA GLN A 30 -12.25 -29.50 20.07
C GLN A 30 -12.88 -28.26 19.44
N CYS A 31 -12.30 -27.10 19.70
CA CYS A 31 -12.73 -25.82 19.14
C CYS A 31 -11.57 -25.11 18.45
N GLY A 32 -11.85 -24.40 17.36
CA GLY A 32 -10.82 -23.84 16.51
C GLY A 32 -11.38 -23.01 15.35
N HIS A 33 -10.48 -22.31 14.67
CA HIS A 33 -10.86 -21.36 13.62
C HIS A 33 -11.60 -22.00 12.45
N TYR A 34 -11.23 -23.24 12.09
CA TYR A 34 -11.81 -23.97 10.95
C TYR A 34 -13.02 -24.83 11.30
N ALA A 35 -13.56 -24.68 12.50
CA ALA A 35 -14.79 -25.34 12.90
C ALA A 35 -16.02 -24.69 12.27
N MET A 36 -17.12 -25.45 12.14
CA MET A 36 -18.36 -24.97 11.50
C MET A 36 -19.55 -24.88 12.45
N THR A 37 -19.44 -25.32 13.70
CA THR A 37 -20.57 -25.37 14.62
C THR A 37 -20.34 -24.46 15.80
N ILE A 38 -21.28 -23.56 16.04
CA ILE A 38 -21.25 -22.67 17.20
C ILE A 38 -21.82 -23.41 18.40
N ILE A 39 -21.06 -23.48 19.48
CA ILE A 39 -21.51 -23.97 20.77
C ILE A 39 -21.69 -22.78 21.71
N TYR A 40 -22.90 -22.65 22.24
CA TYR A 40 -23.24 -21.60 23.19
C TYR A 40 -22.79 -22.00 24.59
N ASN A 41 -21.74 -21.36 25.10
CA ASN A 41 -21.23 -21.57 26.45
C ASN A 41 -21.57 -20.35 27.33
N ALA A 42 -21.57 -20.52 28.66
CA ALA A 42 -21.84 -19.44 29.61
C ALA A 42 -20.83 -18.26 29.56
N VAL A 43 -19.70 -18.44 28.86
CA VAL A 43 -18.56 -17.49 28.79
C VAL A 43 -18.39 -16.90 27.38
N GLY A 44 -19.14 -17.38 26.38
CA GLY A 44 -19.03 -16.92 24.99
C GLY A 44 -19.52 -17.94 23.97
N ASN A 45 -19.46 -17.55 22.69
CA ASN A 45 -19.76 -18.42 21.55
C ASN A 45 -18.44 -18.95 20.98
N ASP A 46 -18.21 -20.25 21.05
CA ASP A 46 -17.01 -20.88 20.48
C ASP A 46 -17.37 -21.70 19.24
N LEU A 47 -16.51 -21.65 18.21
CA LEU A 47 -16.62 -22.50 17.02
C LEU A 47 -15.94 -23.84 17.29
N CYS A 48 -16.72 -24.92 17.28
CA CYS A 48 -16.27 -26.27 17.61
C CYS A 48 -16.48 -27.29 16.49
N TYR A 49 -15.54 -28.22 16.39
CA TYR A 49 -15.53 -29.26 15.37
C TYR A 49 -16.58 -30.32 15.69
N ASN A 50 -17.27 -30.78 14.65
CA ASN A 50 -18.20 -31.90 14.73
C ASN A 50 -17.68 -33.09 13.92
N LEU A 51 -18.08 -34.28 14.32
CA LEU A 51 -17.81 -35.51 13.58
C LEU A 51 -18.95 -35.75 12.58
N ASN A 52 -18.60 -36.21 11.38
CA ASN A 52 -19.60 -36.70 10.42
C ASN A 52 -20.06 -38.12 10.79
N GLU A 53 -21.06 -38.65 10.07
CA GLU A 53 -21.58 -40.01 10.27
C GLU A 53 -20.51 -41.10 10.12
N ALA A 54 -19.40 -40.82 9.44
CA ALA A 54 -18.26 -41.70 9.27
C ALA A 54 -17.18 -41.54 10.38
N GLY A 55 -17.41 -40.70 11.38
CA GLY A 55 -16.47 -40.47 12.50
C GLY A 55 -15.27 -39.57 12.15
N ASN A 56 -15.32 -38.83 11.03
CA ASN A 56 -14.27 -37.89 10.64
C ASN A 56 -14.62 -36.46 11.04
N TRP A 57 -13.63 -35.67 11.44
CA TRP A 57 -13.79 -34.25 11.74
C TRP A 57 -14.23 -33.45 10.50
N VAL A 58 -15.26 -32.64 10.67
CA VAL A 58 -15.77 -31.73 9.66
C VAL A 58 -15.00 -30.41 9.76
N ILE A 59 -14.14 -30.15 8.77
CA ILE A 59 -13.25 -28.98 8.71
C ILE A 59 -13.70 -28.06 7.59
N ASN A 60 -13.72 -26.76 7.85
CA ASN A 60 -13.94 -25.73 6.83
C ASN A 60 -12.68 -25.55 5.97
N TRP A 61 -12.50 -26.41 4.99
CA TRP A 61 -11.36 -26.34 4.05
C TRP A 61 -11.37 -25.07 3.21
N GLN A 62 -12.54 -24.52 2.92
CA GLN A 62 -12.64 -23.27 2.16
C GLN A 62 -12.01 -22.10 2.93
N LEU A 63 -12.29 -21.99 4.23
CA LEU A 63 -11.65 -20.99 5.11
C LEU A 63 -10.14 -21.24 5.24
N TRP A 64 -9.71 -22.50 5.34
CA TRP A 64 -8.29 -22.85 5.39
C TRP A 64 -7.51 -22.39 4.15
N TRP A 65 -8.07 -22.63 2.95
CA TRP A 65 -7.49 -22.16 1.70
C TRP A 65 -7.52 -20.63 1.59
N LEU A 66 -8.57 -19.98 2.11
CA LEU A 66 -8.65 -18.53 2.14
C LEU A 66 -7.57 -17.90 3.05
N ASP A 67 -7.33 -18.46 4.23
CA ASP A 67 -6.25 -18.00 5.11
C ASP A 67 -4.88 -18.14 4.46
N LEU A 68 -4.65 -19.25 3.76
CA LEU A 68 -3.42 -19.45 2.99
C LEU A 68 -3.27 -18.38 1.90
N LEU A 69 -4.35 -18.08 1.17
CA LEU A 69 -4.39 -16.99 0.19
C LEU A 69 -4.03 -15.63 0.83
N ILE A 70 -4.60 -15.31 1.99
CA ILE A 70 -4.36 -14.06 2.72
C ILE A 70 -2.88 -13.96 3.16
N ILE A 71 -2.33 -15.01 3.77
CA ILE A 71 -0.93 -15.04 4.23
C ILE A 71 0.03 -14.84 3.05
N LEU A 72 -0.17 -15.57 1.95
CA LEU A 72 0.67 -15.45 0.76
C LEU A 72 0.55 -14.07 0.11
N SER A 73 -0.65 -13.48 0.13
CA SER A 73 -0.92 -12.13 -0.39
C SER A 73 -0.18 -11.07 0.42
N ILE A 74 -0.30 -11.09 1.75
CA ILE A 74 0.37 -10.12 2.63
C ILE A 74 1.88 -10.28 2.51
N THR A 75 2.39 -11.51 2.52
CA THR A 75 3.82 -11.78 2.33
C THR A 75 4.30 -11.18 1.01
N SER A 76 3.55 -11.36 -0.07
CA SER A 76 3.88 -10.81 -1.39
C SER A 76 3.87 -9.27 -1.41
N ILE A 77 2.89 -8.64 -0.76
CA ILE A 77 2.80 -7.18 -0.61
C ILE A 77 4.03 -6.64 0.13
N PHE A 78 4.39 -7.20 1.29
CA PHE A 78 5.55 -6.76 2.05
C PHE A 78 6.86 -7.01 1.30
N ALA A 79 7.01 -8.18 0.69
CA ALA A 79 8.19 -8.52 -0.08
C ALA A 79 8.37 -7.55 -1.25
N LEU A 80 7.35 -7.37 -2.10
CA LEU A 80 7.43 -6.46 -3.24
C LEU A 80 7.63 -5.01 -2.80
N LEU A 81 6.76 -4.49 -1.94
CA LEU A 81 6.82 -3.06 -1.61
C LEU A 81 8.04 -2.73 -0.76
N VAL A 82 8.27 -3.43 0.36
CA VAL A 82 9.37 -3.08 1.29
C VAL A 82 10.72 -3.51 0.75
N VAL A 83 10.88 -4.80 0.41
CA VAL A 83 12.18 -5.31 -0.04
C VAL A 83 12.52 -4.78 -1.43
N GLY A 84 11.56 -4.75 -2.36
CA GLY A 84 11.80 -4.23 -3.71
C GLY A 84 12.21 -2.76 -3.73
N THR A 85 11.53 -1.91 -2.95
CA THR A 85 11.92 -0.49 -2.83
C THR A 85 13.29 -0.34 -2.17
N TYR A 86 13.61 -1.16 -1.17
CA TYR A 86 14.90 -1.13 -0.50
C TYR A 86 16.03 -1.45 -1.48
N MET A 87 15.85 -2.50 -2.29
CA MET A 87 16.82 -2.90 -3.31
C MET A 87 17.08 -1.77 -4.31
N LEU A 88 16.03 -1.09 -4.78
CA LEU A 88 16.16 0.04 -5.70
C LEU A 88 16.88 1.24 -5.10
N ILE A 89 16.55 1.62 -3.87
CA ILE A 89 17.23 2.75 -3.20
C ILE A 89 18.69 2.39 -2.93
N ALA A 90 18.96 1.19 -2.43
CA ALA A 90 20.31 0.73 -2.12
C ALA A 90 21.20 0.68 -3.37
N ASP A 91 20.67 0.19 -4.50
CA ASP A 91 21.35 0.17 -5.79
C ASP A 91 21.72 1.59 -6.26
N MET A 92 20.74 2.49 -6.31
CA MET A 92 20.95 3.88 -6.75
C MET A 92 21.95 4.62 -5.86
N VAL A 93 21.87 4.44 -4.55
CA VAL A 93 22.79 5.07 -3.59
C VAL A 93 24.20 4.48 -3.71
N GLN A 94 24.33 3.19 -3.98
CA GLN A 94 25.62 2.57 -4.21
C GLN A 94 26.27 3.06 -5.52
N GLU A 95 25.48 3.25 -6.58
CA GLU A 95 25.95 3.85 -7.84
C GLU A 95 26.35 5.31 -7.68
N GLU A 96 25.61 6.09 -6.89
CA GLU A 96 25.96 7.46 -6.54
C GLU A 96 27.30 7.50 -5.79
N ALA A 97 27.47 6.65 -4.77
CA ALA A 97 28.70 6.55 -3.99
C ALA A 97 29.93 6.12 -4.82
N ARG A 98 29.72 5.30 -5.87
CA ARG A 98 30.77 4.87 -6.81
C ARG A 98 31.04 5.89 -7.92
N GLY A 99 30.25 6.97 -8.01
CA GLY A 99 30.33 7.95 -9.09
C GLY A 99 29.80 7.45 -10.44
N THR A 100 29.31 6.22 -10.53
CA THR A 100 28.78 5.63 -11.78
C THR A 100 27.48 6.28 -12.20
N LEU A 101 26.67 6.77 -11.26
CA LEU A 101 25.42 7.46 -11.56
C LEU A 101 25.64 8.71 -12.43
N ASN A 102 26.71 9.47 -12.20
CA ASN A 102 27.02 10.65 -13.02
C ASN A 102 27.40 10.26 -14.46
N PHE A 103 28.13 9.16 -14.66
CA PHE A 103 28.41 8.65 -16.00
C PHE A 103 27.14 8.20 -16.71
N ILE A 104 26.25 7.50 -16.02
CA ILE A 104 24.96 7.05 -16.56
C ILE A 104 24.10 8.26 -17.00
N ARG A 105 24.08 9.33 -16.21
CA ARG A 105 23.34 10.58 -16.54
C ARG A 105 23.83 11.27 -17.80
N LEU A 106 25.11 11.10 -18.16
CA LEU A 106 25.73 11.66 -19.37
C LEU A 106 25.50 10.80 -20.61
N THR A 107 24.96 9.59 -20.48
CA THR A 107 24.67 8.74 -21.63
C THR A 107 23.54 9.34 -22.48
N PRO A 108 23.56 9.12 -23.81
CA PRO A 108 22.52 9.65 -24.72
C PRO A 108 21.17 8.94 -24.58
N GLN A 109 21.02 8.02 -23.61
CA GLN A 109 19.76 7.31 -23.37
C GLN A 109 18.79 8.17 -22.56
N SER A 110 17.50 7.99 -22.83
CA SER A 110 16.46 8.68 -22.06
C SER A 110 16.43 8.21 -20.59
N ALA A 111 16.24 9.15 -19.66
CA ALA A 111 16.02 8.85 -18.24
C ALA A 111 14.96 7.75 -18.03
N SER A 112 13.86 7.82 -18.79
CA SER A 112 12.76 6.85 -18.68
C SER A 112 13.23 5.42 -18.97
N SER A 113 14.04 5.22 -20.01
CA SER A 113 14.54 3.88 -20.36
C SER A 113 15.48 3.33 -19.29
N ILE A 114 16.35 4.18 -18.73
CA ILE A 114 17.29 3.78 -17.69
C ILE A 114 16.54 3.42 -16.40
N LEU A 115 15.65 4.31 -15.94
CA LEU A 115 14.90 4.11 -14.69
C LEU A 115 13.94 2.93 -14.78
N PHE A 116 13.26 2.74 -15.91
CA PHE A 116 12.38 1.59 -16.12
C PHE A 116 13.19 0.28 -16.16
N GLY A 117 14.37 0.30 -16.80
CA GLY A 117 15.32 -0.81 -16.76
C GLY A 117 15.74 -1.18 -15.34
N LYS A 118 15.91 -0.19 -14.45
CA LYS A 118 16.20 -0.44 -13.02
C LYS A 118 15.00 -1.04 -12.28
N ILE A 119 13.79 -0.51 -12.48
CA ILE A 119 12.57 -1.04 -11.86
C ILE A 119 12.38 -2.53 -12.21
N LEU A 120 12.65 -2.92 -13.45
CA LEU A 120 12.53 -4.31 -13.87
C LEU A 120 13.75 -5.18 -13.49
N GLY A 121 14.95 -4.62 -13.59
CA GLY A 121 16.19 -5.38 -13.46
C GLY A 121 16.69 -5.58 -12.03
N VAL A 122 16.64 -4.54 -11.19
CA VAL A 122 17.23 -4.58 -9.84
C VAL A 122 16.55 -5.63 -8.95
N PRO A 123 15.21 -5.66 -8.81
CA PRO A 123 14.52 -6.66 -8.01
C PRO A 123 14.17 -7.95 -8.80
N ILE A 124 14.90 -8.30 -9.87
CA ILE A 124 14.55 -9.47 -10.72
C ILE A 124 14.51 -10.81 -9.94
N LEU A 125 15.42 -10.98 -8.97
CA LEU A 125 15.44 -12.15 -8.10
C LEU A 125 14.22 -12.19 -7.16
N LEU A 126 13.76 -11.03 -6.72
CA LEU A 126 12.55 -10.89 -5.91
C LEU A 126 11.31 -11.24 -6.75
N TYR A 127 11.20 -10.74 -7.98
CA TYR A 127 10.12 -11.13 -8.89
C TYR A 127 10.10 -12.63 -9.16
N THR A 128 11.28 -13.25 -9.29
CA THR A 128 11.38 -14.72 -9.44
C THR A 128 10.86 -15.44 -8.20
N ALA A 129 11.17 -14.95 -6.99
CA ALA A 129 10.63 -15.53 -5.75
C ALA A 129 9.09 -15.39 -5.66
N ILE A 130 8.54 -14.24 -6.04
CA ILE A 130 7.08 -14.02 -6.09
C ILE A 130 6.44 -14.91 -7.16
N ALA A 131 7.05 -15.04 -8.33
CA ALA A 131 6.58 -15.96 -9.37
C ALA A 131 6.55 -17.42 -8.89
N CYS A 132 7.43 -17.82 -7.97
CA CYS A 132 7.37 -19.14 -7.32
C CYS A 132 6.29 -19.26 -6.25
N LEU A 133 5.82 -18.15 -5.65
CA LEU A 133 4.67 -18.13 -4.71
C LEU A 133 3.33 -18.21 -5.45
N PHE A 134 3.29 -17.69 -6.68
CA PHE A 134 2.09 -17.52 -7.47
C PHE A 134 1.27 -18.82 -7.69
N PRO A 135 1.86 -20.01 -7.98
CA PRO A 135 1.07 -21.22 -8.18
C PRO A 135 0.26 -21.62 -6.95
N LEU A 136 0.87 -21.57 -5.75
CA LEU A 136 0.16 -21.90 -4.51
C LEU A 136 -0.88 -20.84 -4.16
N HIS A 137 -0.58 -19.56 -4.38
CA HIS A 137 -1.53 -18.47 -4.20
C HIS A 137 -2.77 -18.62 -5.08
N LEU A 138 -2.58 -18.95 -6.37
CA LEU A 138 -3.66 -19.19 -7.31
C LEU A 138 -4.50 -20.42 -6.93
N VAL A 139 -3.86 -21.54 -6.56
CA VAL A 139 -4.58 -22.74 -6.11
C VAL A 139 -5.38 -22.44 -4.85
N ALA A 140 -4.79 -21.74 -3.87
CA ALA A 140 -5.47 -21.35 -2.65
C ALA A 140 -6.72 -20.50 -2.92
N GLY A 141 -6.63 -19.51 -3.81
CA GLY A 141 -7.78 -18.69 -4.17
C GLY A 141 -8.88 -19.45 -4.90
N LEU A 142 -8.52 -20.36 -5.82
CA LEU A 142 -9.51 -21.19 -6.51
C LEU A 142 -10.21 -22.17 -5.55
N GLN A 143 -9.48 -22.77 -4.62
CA GLN A 143 -10.05 -23.67 -3.60
C GLN A 143 -10.87 -22.92 -2.54
N ALA A 144 -10.63 -21.62 -2.35
CA ALA A 144 -11.45 -20.74 -1.53
C ALA A 144 -12.71 -20.22 -2.26
N HIS A 145 -12.95 -20.65 -3.52
CA HIS A 145 -14.01 -20.17 -4.40
C HIS A 145 -13.93 -18.67 -4.78
N VAL A 146 -12.74 -18.07 -4.73
CA VAL A 146 -12.54 -16.69 -5.18
C VAL A 146 -12.56 -16.62 -6.71
N PRO A 147 -13.34 -15.71 -7.33
CA PRO A 147 -13.37 -15.57 -8.78
C PRO A 147 -11.99 -15.20 -9.36
N PHE A 148 -11.58 -15.88 -10.44
CA PHE A 148 -10.29 -15.65 -11.10
C PHE A 148 -10.07 -14.20 -11.54
N ALA A 149 -11.11 -13.56 -12.07
CA ALA A 149 -11.03 -12.16 -12.51
C ALA A 149 -10.70 -11.20 -11.35
N LEU A 150 -11.16 -11.51 -10.14
CA LEU A 150 -10.92 -10.70 -8.95
C LEU A 150 -9.50 -10.88 -8.43
N MET A 151 -8.96 -12.11 -8.50
CA MET A 151 -7.53 -12.36 -8.21
C MET A 151 -6.61 -11.62 -9.19
N LEU A 152 -6.92 -11.66 -10.49
CA LEU A 152 -6.16 -10.90 -11.49
C LEU A 152 -6.22 -9.39 -11.22
N ALA A 153 -7.39 -8.86 -10.83
CA ALA A 153 -7.54 -7.45 -10.49
C ALA A 153 -6.69 -7.07 -9.26
N PHE A 154 -6.63 -7.95 -8.24
CA PHE A 154 -5.77 -7.79 -7.08
C PHE A 154 -4.28 -7.75 -7.47
N ASP A 155 -3.82 -8.67 -8.31
CA ASP A 155 -2.43 -8.71 -8.78
C ASP A 155 -2.06 -7.44 -9.59
N LEU A 156 -2.98 -6.96 -10.43
CA LEU A 156 -2.81 -5.70 -11.15
C LEU A 156 -2.72 -4.49 -10.21
N THR A 157 -3.49 -4.47 -9.12
CA THR A 157 -3.37 -3.43 -8.08
C THR A 157 -2.03 -3.49 -7.36
N ILE A 158 -1.52 -4.70 -7.04
CA ILE A 158 -0.17 -4.85 -6.49
C ILE A 158 0.86 -4.30 -7.47
N LEU A 159 0.78 -4.62 -8.76
CA LEU A 159 1.70 -4.10 -9.77
C LEU A 159 1.64 -2.57 -9.87
N ALA A 160 0.44 -1.98 -9.83
CA ALA A 160 0.27 -0.52 -9.80
C ALA A 160 0.91 0.10 -8.55
N SER A 161 0.72 -0.52 -7.38
CA SER A 161 1.35 -0.08 -6.14
C SER A 161 2.87 -0.18 -6.19
N CYS A 162 3.43 -1.24 -6.79
CA CYS A 162 4.87 -1.36 -7.05
C CYS A 162 5.36 -0.22 -7.93
N GLY A 163 4.65 0.09 -9.02
CA GLY A 163 4.97 1.23 -9.89
C GLY A 163 5.07 2.55 -9.11
N PHE A 164 4.13 2.79 -8.20
CA PHE A 164 4.15 3.96 -7.33
C PHE A 164 5.31 3.95 -6.34
N PHE A 165 5.42 2.93 -5.48
CA PHE A 165 6.40 2.89 -4.40
C PHE A 165 7.84 2.79 -4.94
N TYR A 166 8.07 2.09 -6.05
CA TYR A 166 9.38 2.05 -6.70
C TYR A 166 9.75 3.40 -7.32
N SER A 167 8.80 4.10 -7.94
CA SER A 167 9.03 5.46 -8.44
C SER A 167 9.34 6.42 -7.29
N LEU A 168 8.62 6.30 -6.18
CA LEU A 168 8.87 7.10 -4.98
C LEU A 168 10.24 6.79 -4.36
N GLY A 169 10.62 5.51 -4.29
CA GLY A 169 11.94 5.08 -3.82
C GLY A 169 13.07 5.60 -4.70
N LEU A 170 12.95 5.50 -6.02
CA LEU A 170 13.91 6.09 -6.95
C LEU A 170 14.00 7.61 -6.77
N LEU A 171 12.88 8.30 -6.55
CA LEU A 171 12.89 9.73 -6.30
C LEU A 171 13.63 10.06 -4.99
N TRP A 172 13.33 9.32 -3.92
CA TRP A 172 14.04 9.42 -2.66
C TRP A 172 15.55 9.20 -2.82
N SER A 173 15.93 8.24 -3.67
CA SER A 173 17.34 7.93 -3.96
C SER A 173 18.10 9.09 -4.62
N LEU A 174 17.42 10.06 -5.23
CA LEU A 174 18.07 11.23 -5.87
C LEU A 174 18.25 12.41 -4.91
N PHE A 175 17.73 12.36 -3.68
CA PHE A 175 17.90 13.44 -2.71
C PHE A 175 19.20 13.28 -1.91
N GLY A 176 19.99 14.34 -1.78
CA GLY A 176 21.27 14.35 -1.03
C GLY A 176 21.08 14.37 0.50
N ILE A 177 20.29 13.44 1.05
CA ILE A 177 20.01 13.34 2.49
C ILE A 177 20.81 12.18 3.10
N GLY A 178 21.77 12.51 3.97
CA GLY A 178 22.43 11.56 4.86
C GLY A 178 23.43 10.59 4.22
N GLY A 179 24.00 9.71 5.06
CA GLY A 179 24.93 8.66 4.61
C GLY A 179 24.22 7.54 3.86
N SER A 180 24.94 6.89 2.94
CA SER A 180 24.42 5.93 1.96
C SER A 180 23.53 4.83 2.57
N GLY A 181 23.96 4.19 3.66
CA GLY A 181 23.21 3.09 4.28
C GLY A 181 21.95 3.53 5.05
N ILE A 182 21.94 4.73 5.63
CA ILE A 182 20.81 5.23 6.43
C ILE A 182 19.63 5.60 5.53
N LYS A 183 19.93 6.10 4.32
CA LYS A 183 18.93 6.60 3.38
C LYS A 183 17.96 5.52 2.89
N SER A 184 18.46 4.32 2.56
CA SER A 184 17.62 3.19 2.16
C SER A 184 16.78 2.67 3.34
N TRP A 185 17.43 2.46 4.49
CA TRP A 185 16.77 1.94 5.68
C TRP A 185 15.65 2.87 6.19
N LEU A 186 15.87 4.19 6.23
CA LEU A 186 14.89 5.14 6.73
C LEU A 186 13.61 5.15 5.88
N ALA A 187 13.75 5.22 4.56
CA ALA A 187 12.61 5.26 3.65
C ALA A 187 11.79 3.96 3.69
N THR A 188 12.45 2.81 3.58
CA THR A 188 11.74 1.53 3.57
C THR A 188 11.27 1.09 4.95
N GLY A 189 11.97 1.49 6.01
CA GLY A 189 11.54 1.29 7.39
C GLY A 189 10.25 2.06 7.70
N LEU A 190 10.20 3.36 7.35
CA LEU A 190 8.99 4.17 7.52
C LEU A 190 7.82 3.62 6.70
N MET A 191 8.06 3.30 5.43
CA MET A 191 7.04 2.70 4.57
C MET A 191 6.57 1.34 5.10
N GLY A 192 7.47 0.48 5.56
CA GLY A 192 7.14 -0.80 6.17
C GLY A 192 6.32 -0.66 7.45
N LEU A 193 6.61 0.34 8.29
CA LEU A 193 5.82 0.65 9.48
C LEU A 193 4.40 1.12 9.14
N ILE A 194 4.26 2.00 8.14
CA ILE A 194 2.94 2.47 7.67
C ILE A 194 2.13 1.31 7.07
N LEU A 195 2.77 0.45 6.27
CA LEU A 195 2.14 -0.76 5.73
C LEU A 195 1.76 -1.75 6.85
N ALA A 196 2.61 -1.96 7.85
CA ALA A 196 2.29 -2.82 9.00
C ALA A 196 1.14 -2.29 9.84
N PHE A 197 1.13 -0.98 10.12
CA PHE A 197 0.04 -0.34 10.86
C PHE A 197 -1.29 -0.45 10.10
N SER A 198 -1.30 -0.12 8.80
CA SER A 198 -2.50 -0.21 7.98
C SER A 198 -2.97 -1.66 7.78
N THR A 199 -2.07 -2.62 7.56
CA THR A 199 -2.44 -4.04 7.49
C THR A 199 -3.00 -4.51 8.83
N ARG A 200 -2.42 -4.10 9.97
CA ARG A 200 -2.99 -4.43 11.28
C ARG A 200 -4.37 -3.83 11.47
N ALA A 201 -4.59 -2.62 10.99
CA ALA A 201 -5.89 -1.97 10.99
C ALA A 201 -6.90 -2.72 10.10
N LEU A 202 -6.48 -3.31 8.97
CA LEU A 202 -7.32 -4.22 8.17
C LEU A 202 -7.68 -5.51 8.89
N PHE A 203 -6.82 -6.03 9.78
CA PHE A 203 -7.15 -7.17 10.64
C PHE A 203 -7.98 -6.79 11.88
N ASN A 204 -8.48 -5.56 11.95
CA ASN A 204 -9.37 -5.12 13.01
C ASN A 204 -10.76 -4.87 12.42
N SER A 205 -11.67 -5.82 12.66
CA SER A 205 -13.05 -5.78 12.13
C SER A 205 -13.89 -4.60 12.66
N TYR A 206 -13.40 -3.85 13.65
CA TYR A 206 -14.10 -2.71 14.26
C TYR A 206 -13.37 -1.38 14.05
N LEU A 207 -12.59 -1.25 12.97
CA LEU A 207 -11.92 0.01 12.68
C LEU A 207 -12.94 1.05 12.16
N PRO A 208 -13.19 2.17 12.88
CA PRO A 208 -14.01 3.24 12.34
C PRO A 208 -13.28 3.92 11.17
N LEU A 209 -13.97 4.02 10.03
CA LEU A 209 -13.46 4.64 8.79
C LEU A 209 -14.07 6.05 8.55
N ASP A 210 -14.25 6.79 9.63
CA ASP A 210 -14.92 8.11 9.70
C ASP A 210 -13.94 9.31 9.70
N SER A 211 -12.65 9.06 9.92
CA SER A 211 -11.61 10.10 9.88
C SER A 211 -11.07 10.35 8.47
N PHE A 212 -10.70 11.61 8.18
CA PHE A 212 -9.88 11.97 7.00
C PHE A 212 -8.63 11.08 6.82
N LEU A 213 -7.99 10.67 7.91
CA LEU A 213 -6.79 9.82 7.86
C LEU A 213 -7.06 8.41 7.33
N SER A 214 -8.32 7.98 7.26
CA SER A 214 -8.75 6.73 6.62
C SER A 214 -8.33 6.68 5.15
N TRP A 215 -8.13 7.82 4.48
CA TRP A 215 -7.56 7.89 3.13
C TRP A 215 -6.19 7.20 3.04
N VAL A 216 -5.37 7.19 4.10
CA VAL A 216 -4.06 6.52 4.12
C VAL A 216 -4.19 5.02 3.89
N MET A 217 -5.32 4.41 4.27
CA MET A 217 -5.57 2.98 4.05
C MET A 217 -5.58 2.61 2.56
N ILE A 218 -5.96 3.54 1.67
CA ILE A 218 -5.99 3.33 0.21
C ILE A 218 -4.60 3.07 -0.36
N PHE A 219 -3.54 3.55 0.30
CA PHE A 219 -2.15 3.28 -0.10
C PHE A 219 -1.69 1.85 0.24
N ASN A 220 -2.47 1.08 1.01
CA ASN A 220 -2.22 -0.33 1.24
C ASN A 220 -3.01 -1.16 0.21
N PRO A 221 -2.36 -1.84 -0.76
CA PRO A 221 -3.06 -2.67 -1.74
C PRO A 221 -3.78 -3.86 -1.10
N GLY A 222 -3.47 -4.20 0.16
CA GLY A 222 -4.20 -5.18 0.96
C GLY A 222 -5.65 -4.81 1.23
N THR A 223 -6.07 -3.55 1.05
CA THR A 223 -7.50 -3.17 1.08
C THR A 223 -8.33 -3.94 0.07
N VAL A 224 -7.75 -4.34 -1.08
CA VAL A 224 -8.44 -5.13 -2.09
C VAL A 224 -8.72 -6.57 -1.62
N LEU A 225 -7.99 -7.09 -0.62
CA LEU A 225 -8.27 -8.41 -0.02
C LEU A 225 -9.67 -8.47 0.58
N THR A 226 -10.23 -7.36 1.07
CA THR A 226 -11.62 -7.32 1.56
C THR A 226 -12.60 -7.79 0.49
N TYR A 227 -12.40 -7.41 -0.78
CA TYR A 227 -13.24 -7.88 -1.88
C TYR A 227 -13.04 -9.38 -2.17
N LEU A 228 -11.81 -9.89 -2.06
CA LEU A 228 -11.52 -11.31 -2.29
C LEU A 228 -12.13 -12.18 -1.19
N ILE A 229 -12.05 -11.72 0.06
CA ILE A 229 -12.62 -12.39 1.23
C ILE A 229 -14.15 -12.42 1.14
N ASP A 230 -14.77 -11.28 0.81
CA ASP A 230 -16.22 -11.19 0.61
C ASP A 230 -16.70 -12.12 -0.53
N ALA A 231 -15.96 -12.17 -1.64
CA ALA A 231 -16.27 -13.03 -2.77
C ALA A 231 -16.17 -14.53 -2.46
N ALA A 232 -15.47 -14.93 -1.39
CA ALA A 232 -15.42 -16.32 -0.95
C ALA A 232 -16.74 -16.80 -0.30
N GLN A 233 -17.70 -15.90 -0.04
CA GLN A 233 -19.05 -16.25 0.46
C GLN A 233 -19.06 -17.11 1.74
N LEU A 234 -18.11 -16.87 2.65
CA LEU A 234 -18.07 -17.59 3.92
C LEU A 234 -19.14 -17.06 4.90
N SER A 235 -19.66 -17.93 5.75
CA SER A 235 -20.65 -17.55 6.77
C SER A 235 -20.07 -16.57 7.81
N PHE A 236 -20.87 -15.57 8.17
CA PHE A 236 -20.54 -14.47 9.09
C PHE A 236 -19.83 -14.91 10.39
N GLY A 237 -18.86 -14.10 10.82
CA GLY A 237 -18.20 -14.24 12.14
C GLY A 237 -16.92 -15.07 12.16
N SER A 238 -16.49 -15.61 11.02
CA SER A 238 -15.33 -16.51 10.98
C SER A 238 -13.99 -15.79 10.81
N ILE A 239 -13.95 -14.55 10.30
CA ILE A 239 -12.70 -13.89 9.90
C ILE A 239 -12.55 -12.53 10.58
N ASN A 240 -11.44 -12.34 11.31
CA ASN A 240 -11.06 -11.06 11.91
C ASN A 240 -10.36 -10.15 10.87
N PHE A 241 -11.07 -9.82 9.79
CA PHE A 241 -10.60 -8.91 8.73
C PHE A 241 -11.66 -7.84 8.47
N LEU A 242 -11.25 -6.73 7.86
CA LEU A 242 -12.11 -5.63 7.47
C LEU A 242 -13.20 -6.16 6.53
N THR A 243 -14.45 -6.04 6.96
CA THR A 243 -15.60 -6.50 6.16
C THR A 243 -15.94 -5.49 5.06
N LEU A 244 -16.66 -5.95 4.03
CA LEU A 244 -17.13 -5.07 2.97
C LEU A 244 -18.12 -4.01 3.49
N ASP A 245 -18.91 -4.35 4.49
CA ASP A 245 -19.84 -3.41 5.14
C ASP A 245 -19.09 -2.27 5.83
N ASN A 246 -18.03 -2.59 6.59
CA ASN A 246 -17.16 -1.59 7.19
C ASN A 246 -16.47 -0.73 6.12
N LEU A 247 -15.97 -1.34 5.05
CA LEU A 247 -15.36 -0.58 3.94
C LEU A 247 -16.38 0.34 3.24
N GLY A 248 -17.66 -0.02 3.27
CA GLY A 248 -18.77 0.81 2.80
C GLY A 248 -18.99 2.09 3.60
N GLU A 249 -18.55 2.15 4.86
CA GLU A 249 -18.59 3.36 5.70
C GLU A 249 -17.64 4.45 5.20
N LEU A 250 -16.56 4.04 4.52
CA LEU A 250 -15.60 4.97 3.93
C LEU A 250 -16.30 5.78 2.83
N SER A 251 -16.66 7.03 3.11
CA SER A 251 -17.31 7.88 2.12
C SER A 251 -16.36 8.86 1.44
N PHE A 252 -16.66 9.17 0.19
CA PHE A 252 -16.01 10.21 -0.60
C PHE A 252 -17.07 11.18 -1.11
N TYR A 253 -17.03 12.44 -0.65
CA TYR A 253 -18.12 13.41 -0.82
C TYR A 253 -19.50 12.86 -0.39
N GLY A 254 -19.52 12.12 0.73
CA GLY A 254 -20.73 11.50 1.27
C GLY A 254 -21.24 10.30 0.47
N GLN A 255 -20.52 9.84 -0.56
CA GLN A 255 -20.88 8.67 -1.36
C GLN A 255 -20.05 7.45 -0.96
N ALA A 256 -20.71 6.30 -0.76
CA ALA A 256 -20.09 5.01 -0.43
C ALA A 256 -19.55 4.31 -1.70
N LEU A 257 -18.44 4.83 -2.25
CA LEU A 257 -17.88 4.38 -3.54
C LEU A 257 -17.22 2.98 -3.49
N TRP A 258 -16.96 2.45 -2.30
CA TRP A 258 -16.18 1.21 -2.10
C TRP A 258 -17.04 -0.04 -1.95
N THR A 259 -18.37 0.09 -1.97
CA THR A 259 -19.30 -1.04 -1.82
C THR A 259 -19.25 -2.03 -2.98
N LYS A 260 -18.84 -1.58 -4.18
CA LYS A 260 -18.68 -2.44 -5.36
C LYS A 260 -17.22 -2.68 -5.64
N ALA A 261 -16.81 -3.94 -5.73
CA ALA A 261 -15.43 -4.35 -6.00
C ALA A 261 -14.84 -3.68 -7.26
N SER A 262 -15.58 -3.63 -8.37
CA SER A 262 -15.09 -3.03 -9.61
C SER A 262 -14.79 -1.53 -9.48
N MET A 263 -15.68 -0.78 -8.82
CA MET A 263 -15.52 0.65 -8.59
C MET A 263 -14.38 0.91 -7.60
N GLY A 264 -14.37 0.19 -6.47
CA GLY A 264 -13.35 0.36 -5.44
C GLY A 264 -11.94 0.02 -5.93
N ILE A 265 -11.77 -1.14 -6.57
CA ILE A 265 -10.49 -1.54 -7.16
C ILE A 265 -10.07 -0.55 -8.25
N GLY A 266 -11.01 -0.11 -9.11
CA GLY A 266 -10.74 0.87 -10.16
C GLY A 266 -10.24 2.20 -9.60
N LEU A 267 -10.83 2.70 -8.52
CA LEU A 267 -10.40 3.91 -7.84
C LEU A 267 -9.02 3.76 -7.17
N ILE A 268 -8.76 2.63 -6.49
CA ILE A 268 -7.44 2.32 -5.90
C ILE A 268 -6.36 2.25 -6.99
N PHE A 269 -6.65 1.56 -8.10
CA PHE A 269 -5.73 1.45 -9.23
C PHE A 269 -5.43 2.82 -9.87
N CYS A 270 -6.48 3.63 -10.08
CA CYS A 270 -6.35 5.00 -10.58
C CYS A 270 -5.50 5.85 -9.63
N HIS A 271 -5.71 5.71 -8.32
CA HIS A 271 -4.95 6.40 -7.29
C HIS A 271 -3.44 6.13 -7.38
N PHE A 272 -3.04 4.85 -7.43
CA PHE A 272 -1.62 4.48 -7.61
C PHE A 272 -1.06 4.96 -8.94
N SER A 273 -1.83 4.87 -10.03
CA SER A 273 -1.41 5.31 -11.36
C SER A 273 -1.15 6.82 -11.42
N LEU A 274 -2.02 7.62 -10.81
CA LEU A 274 -1.87 9.08 -10.72
C LEU A 274 -0.64 9.47 -9.90
N TRP A 275 -0.43 8.84 -8.75
CA TRP A 275 0.78 9.09 -7.95
C TRP A 275 2.05 8.67 -8.67
N THR A 276 2.03 7.52 -9.36
CA THR A 276 3.14 7.07 -10.20
C THR A 276 3.46 8.13 -11.26
N TYR A 277 2.46 8.69 -11.93
CA TYR A 277 2.63 9.77 -12.90
C TYR A 277 3.32 11.01 -12.29
N TRP A 278 2.90 11.45 -11.10
CA TRP A 278 3.52 12.58 -10.42
C TRP A 278 4.98 12.31 -10.04
N CYS A 279 5.26 11.17 -9.41
CA CYS A 279 6.63 10.76 -9.08
C CYS A 279 7.51 10.64 -10.32
N TRP A 280 6.99 10.05 -11.40
CA TRP A 280 7.72 9.87 -12.65
C TRP A 280 8.04 11.19 -13.33
N SER A 281 7.13 12.17 -13.25
CA SER A 281 7.35 13.51 -13.80
C SER A 281 8.50 14.22 -13.11
N ILE A 282 8.60 14.09 -11.78
CA ILE A 282 9.72 14.64 -10.99
C ILE A 282 11.02 13.89 -11.29
N LEU A 283 10.98 12.56 -11.35
CA LEU A 283 12.12 11.70 -11.66
C LEU A 283 12.80 12.08 -12.97
N LYS A 284 12.03 12.20 -14.06
CA LYS A 284 12.56 12.57 -15.38
C LYS A 284 13.29 13.92 -15.35
N ARG A 285 12.76 14.88 -14.59
CA ARG A 285 13.37 16.21 -14.46
C ARG A 285 14.69 16.16 -13.69
N ARG A 286 14.68 15.47 -12.55
CA ARG A 286 15.82 15.44 -11.61
C ARG A 286 16.93 14.48 -12.04
N PHE A 287 16.63 13.50 -12.88
CA PHE A 287 17.62 12.51 -13.30
C PHE A 287 18.79 13.14 -14.06
N HIS A 288 18.53 13.93 -15.11
CA HIS A 288 19.60 14.60 -15.87
C HIS A 288 20.03 15.94 -15.24
N ASN A 289 19.12 16.65 -14.58
CA ASN A 289 19.39 17.97 -13.99
C ASN A 289 19.21 17.92 -12.45
N PRO A 290 20.25 17.50 -11.70
CA PRO A 290 20.16 17.34 -10.25
C PRO A 290 19.93 18.68 -9.51
N GLU A 291 20.42 19.79 -10.08
CA GLU A 291 20.31 21.14 -9.52
C GLU A 291 18.95 21.81 -9.80
N ALA A 292 18.11 21.20 -10.65
CA ALA A 292 16.78 21.76 -10.95
C ALA A 292 15.85 21.65 -9.75
N THR A 293 14.86 22.56 -9.67
CA THR A 293 13.77 22.46 -8.68
C THR A 293 13.04 21.13 -8.83
N ILE A 294 12.56 20.57 -7.71
CA ILE A 294 11.92 19.25 -7.69
C ILE A 294 10.65 19.29 -8.54
N LEU A 295 9.79 20.27 -8.31
CA LEU A 295 8.55 20.48 -9.06
C LEU A 295 8.64 21.73 -9.92
N SER A 296 7.96 21.73 -11.07
CA SER A 296 7.74 22.97 -11.80
C SER A 296 6.49 23.66 -11.27
N LYS A 297 6.36 24.96 -11.51
CA LYS A 297 5.18 25.72 -11.05
C LYS A 297 3.87 25.13 -11.57
N VAL A 298 3.81 24.82 -12.87
CA VAL A 298 2.61 24.21 -13.48
C VAL A 298 2.26 22.88 -12.81
N HIS A 299 3.25 21.99 -12.61
CA HIS A 299 3.01 20.72 -11.93
C HIS A 299 2.58 20.92 -10.47
N SER A 300 3.12 21.93 -9.76
CA SER A 300 2.69 22.24 -8.39
C SER A 300 1.25 22.72 -8.30
N TYR A 301 0.75 23.53 -9.26
CA TYR A 301 -0.65 23.95 -9.28
C TYR A 301 -1.60 22.77 -9.51
N TRP A 302 -1.29 21.91 -10.47
CA TRP A 302 -2.09 20.70 -10.72
C TRP A 302 -2.06 19.72 -9.56
N LEU A 303 -0.88 19.48 -8.97
CA LEU A 303 -0.75 18.62 -7.80
C LEU A 303 -1.53 19.18 -6.61
N THR A 304 -1.46 20.49 -6.36
CA THR A 304 -2.22 21.16 -5.28
C THR A 304 -3.72 21.04 -5.49
N ALA A 305 -4.21 21.31 -6.71
CA ALA A 305 -5.63 21.18 -7.03
C ALA A 305 -6.14 19.74 -6.81
N TRP A 306 -5.36 18.76 -7.27
CA TRP A 306 -5.67 17.35 -7.11
C TRP A 306 -5.65 16.89 -5.64
N VAL A 307 -4.59 17.21 -4.88
CA VAL A 307 -4.49 16.88 -3.44
C VAL A 307 -5.65 17.51 -2.66
N THR A 308 -5.97 18.78 -2.95
CA THR A 308 -7.06 19.49 -2.27
C THR A 308 -8.42 18.85 -2.56
N LEU A 309 -8.69 18.49 -3.83
CA LEU A 309 -9.92 17.82 -4.23
C LEU A 309 -10.06 16.46 -3.55
N MET A 310 -9.00 15.64 -3.60
CA MET A 310 -9.01 14.32 -2.97
C MET A 310 -9.19 14.43 -1.45
N ALA A 311 -8.45 15.34 -0.81
CA ALA A 311 -8.50 15.49 0.63
C ALA A 311 -9.86 16.00 1.11
N LEU A 312 -10.45 16.98 0.41
CA LEU A 312 -11.78 17.49 0.73
C LEU A 312 -12.85 16.39 0.65
N GLY A 313 -12.76 15.50 -0.34
CA GLY A 313 -13.72 14.40 -0.49
C GLY A 313 -13.79 13.47 0.74
N PHE A 314 -12.67 13.22 1.42
CA PHE A 314 -12.63 12.39 2.63
C PHE A 314 -12.93 13.17 3.93
N THR A 315 -12.93 14.51 3.91
CA THR A 315 -13.25 15.29 5.13
C THR A 315 -14.74 15.30 5.49
N LEU A 316 -15.61 15.07 4.51
CA LEU A 316 -17.07 15.10 4.67
C LEU A 316 -17.63 13.75 5.15
N GLN A 317 -16.81 12.92 5.79
CA GLN A 317 -17.22 11.63 6.30
C GLN A 317 -18.25 11.79 7.42
N PRO A 318 -19.39 11.07 7.35
CA PRO A 318 -20.36 11.06 8.43
C PRO A 318 -19.79 10.30 9.62
N ASP A 319 -20.11 10.79 10.82
CA ASP A 319 -19.84 10.08 12.07
C ASP A 319 -20.62 8.76 12.10
N VAL A 320 -19.94 7.65 12.44
CA VAL A 320 -20.55 6.31 12.51
C VAL A 320 -20.71 5.91 13.98
N PRO A 321 -21.90 5.46 14.42
CA PRO A 321 -22.08 4.97 15.78
C PRO A 321 -21.12 3.81 16.07
N HIS A 322 -20.28 3.98 17.09
CA HIS A 322 -19.22 3.00 17.40
C HIS A 322 -19.79 1.77 18.12
N PHE A 323 -20.94 1.91 18.81
CA PHE A 323 -21.62 0.82 19.49
C PHE A 323 -23.12 0.75 19.17
N PRO A 324 -23.71 -0.47 19.14
CA PRO A 324 -25.15 -0.63 19.01
C PRO A 324 -25.89 0.03 20.18
N GLY A 325 -26.68 1.05 19.90
CA GLY A 325 -27.44 1.80 20.90
C GLY A 325 -26.89 3.21 21.21
N ASP A 326 -25.78 3.60 20.59
CA ASP A 326 -25.29 4.98 20.67
C ASP A 326 -26.33 5.95 20.09
N LEU A 327 -26.55 7.06 20.81
CA LEU A 327 -27.37 8.17 20.33
C LEU A 327 -26.70 8.80 19.09
N PRO A 328 -27.48 9.33 18.13
CA PRO A 328 -26.91 10.03 16.98
C PRO A 328 -25.99 11.15 17.48
N VAL A 329 -24.69 11.00 17.20
CA VAL A 329 -23.65 11.93 17.62
C VAL A 329 -23.77 13.21 16.79
N ASN A 330 -23.47 14.36 17.42
CA ASN A 330 -23.50 15.64 16.74
C ASN A 330 -22.40 15.72 15.67
N ASN A 331 -22.79 15.47 14.41
CA ASN A 331 -21.91 15.45 13.25
C ASN A 331 -21.09 16.76 13.07
N THR A 332 -21.51 17.87 13.69
CA THR A 332 -20.76 19.15 13.63
C THR A 332 -19.38 19.06 14.28
N TYR A 333 -19.23 18.33 15.40
CA TYR A 333 -17.92 18.19 16.06
C TYR A 333 -16.97 17.32 15.24
N HIS A 334 -17.47 16.19 14.73
CA HIS A 334 -16.72 15.26 13.91
C HIS A 334 -16.20 15.93 12.62
N ILE A 335 -17.09 16.62 11.89
CA ILE A 335 -16.72 17.38 10.69
C ILE A 335 -15.67 18.46 11.03
N SER A 336 -15.84 19.19 12.14
CA SER A 336 -14.87 20.21 12.56
C SER A 336 -13.48 19.62 12.83
N SER A 337 -13.41 18.44 13.47
CA SER A 337 -12.17 17.71 13.71
C SER A 337 -11.49 17.28 12.40
N ASN A 338 -12.26 16.74 11.45
CA ASN A 338 -11.76 16.39 10.12
C ASN A 338 -11.20 17.61 9.36
N PHE A 339 -11.85 18.77 9.47
CA PHE A 339 -11.34 20.02 8.88
C PHE A 339 -10.05 20.51 9.53
N ILE A 340 -9.89 20.41 10.85
CA ILE A 340 -8.64 20.76 11.54
C ILE A 340 -7.50 19.86 11.03
N THR A 341 -7.75 18.55 10.98
CA THR A 341 -6.76 17.58 10.49
C THR A 341 -6.38 17.87 9.03
N LEU A 342 -7.36 18.18 8.18
CA LEU A 342 -7.12 18.61 6.80
C LEU A 342 -6.22 19.84 6.73
N GLN A 343 -6.50 20.88 7.52
CA GLN A 343 -5.70 22.11 7.52
C GLN A 343 -4.25 21.86 7.91
N VAL A 344 -4.01 21.01 8.92
CA VAL A 344 -2.65 20.60 9.32
C VAL A 344 -1.95 19.88 8.15
N CYS A 345 -2.62 18.90 7.52
CA CYS A 345 -2.05 18.17 6.40
C CYS A 345 -1.77 19.05 5.18
N LEU A 346 -2.67 19.96 4.82
CA LEU A 346 -2.47 20.93 3.73
C LEU A 346 -1.35 21.93 4.06
N GLY A 347 -1.22 22.34 5.33
CA GLY A 347 -0.11 23.17 5.80
C GLY A 347 1.24 22.48 5.62
N LEU A 348 1.34 21.22 6.06
CA LEU A 348 2.54 20.39 5.86
C LEU A 348 2.85 20.16 4.38
N PHE A 349 1.83 19.91 3.56
CA PHE A 349 1.97 19.80 2.11
C PHE A 349 2.47 21.11 1.49
N GLY A 350 1.96 22.26 1.94
CA GLY A 350 2.41 23.58 1.52
C GLY A 350 3.89 23.83 1.86
N LEU A 351 4.33 23.46 3.06
CA LEU A 351 5.75 23.50 3.43
C LEU A 351 6.61 22.59 2.53
N GLY A 352 6.10 21.39 2.20
CA GLY A 352 6.73 20.49 1.24
C GLY A 352 6.85 21.09 -0.16
N LEU A 353 5.82 21.80 -0.64
CA LEU A 353 5.86 22.52 -1.91
C LEU A 353 6.86 23.68 -1.91
N ILE A 354 6.95 24.44 -0.81
CA ILE A 354 7.96 25.50 -0.65
C ILE A 354 9.35 24.89 -0.81
N PHE A 355 9.63 23.78 -0.13
CA PHE A 355 10.89 23.06 -0.28
C PHE A 355 11.10 22.58 -1.74
N ALA A 356 10.09 22.00 -2.36
CA ALA A 356 10.17 21.44 -3.71
C ALA A 356 10.34 22.48 -4.83
N LEU A 357 9.84 23.70 -4.63
CA LEU A 357 9.90 24.81 -5.58
C LEU A 357 11.09 25.75 -5.32
N SER A 358 11.75 25.64 -4.16
CA SER A 358 12.90 26.47 -3.83
C SER A 358 14.12 26.09 -4.69
N PRO A 359 14.76 27.07 -5.36
CA PRO A 359 16.01 26.82 -6.08
C PRO A 359 17.12 26.33 -5.14
N HIS A 360 18.06 25.57 -5.68
CA HIS A 360 19.21 25.14 -4.89
C HIS A 360 20.09 26.34 -4.47
N ARG A 361 20.79 26.22 -3.33
CA ARG A 361 21.62 27.29 -2.77
C ARG A 361 22.66 27.79 -3.78
N GLN A 362 23.23 26.89 -4.56
CA GLN A 362 24.22 27.23 -5.59
C GLN A 362 23.61 28.09 -6.70
N THR A 363 22.42 27.72 -7.21
CA THR A 363 21.67 28.52 -8.19
C THR A 363 21.40 29.93 -7.70
N LEU A 364 21.08 30.10 -6.41
CA LEU A 364 20.87 31.41 -5.81
C LEU A 364 22.16 32.23 -5.76
N TYR A 365 23.30 31.63 -5.46
CA TYR A 365 24.59 32.33 -5.49
C TYR A 365 25.02 32.72 -6.90
N ASP A 366 24.83 31.82 -7.85
CA ASP A 366 25.17 32.10 -9.25
C ASP A 366 24.28 33.20 -9.79
N TRP A 367 22.98 33.17 -9.50
CA TRP A 367 22.10 34.29 -9.82
C TRP A 367 22.55 35.59 -9.13
N ALA A 368 22.81 35.57 -7.82
CA ALA A 368 23.22 36.77 -7.10
C ALA A 368 24.51 37.37 -7.65
N ARG A 369 25.45 36.51 -8.08
CA ARG A 369 26.72 36.89 -8.70
C ARG A 369 26.52 37.44 -10.10
N TYR A 370 25.76 36.79 -10.96
CA TYR A 370 25.67 37.11 -12.39
C TYR A 370 24.44 37.94 -12.80
N ARG A 371 23.53 38.29 -11.86
CA ARG A 371 22.32 39.08 -12.15
C ARG A 371 22.58 40.42 -12.85
N HIS A 372 23.76 40.99 -12.65
CA HIS A 372 24.16 42.26 -13.28
C HIS A 372 24.63 42.10 -14.73
N GLN A 373 24.93 40.87 -15.16
CA GLN A 373 25.38 40.52 -16.52
C GLN A 373 24.21 40.04 -17.39
N THR A 374 23.18 39.44 -16.79
CA THR A 374 21.93 39.10 -17.48
C THR A 374 21.09 40.35 -17.71
N GLY A 375 20.87 40.71 -18.98
CA GLY A 375 20.04 41.87 -19.36
C GLY A 375 18.63 41.85 -18.76
N LYS A 376 17.97 43.02 -18.72
CA LYS A 376 16.61 43.26 -18.19
C LYS A 376 15.57 42.31 -18.82
N GLY A 377 15.43 41.08 -18.34
CA GLY A 377 14.47 40.12 -18.91
C GLY A 377 14.55 38.67 -18.40
N ASN A 378 15.70 38.25 -17.87
CA ASN A 378 15.86 36.90 -17.31
C ASN A 378 15.69 36.92 -15.79
N SER A 379 14.42 36.79 -15.40
CA SER A 379 14.00 36.58 -14.02
C SER A 379 14.31 35.15 -13.59
N LEU A 380 14.83 34.98 -12.36
CA LEU A 380 15.09 33.71 -11.65
C LEU A 380 13.87 32.75 -11.67
N TRP A 381 12.70 33.29 -11.98
CA TRP A 381 11.39 32.64 -11.91
C TRP A 381 10.86 32.07 -13.23
N LYS A 382 11.64 32.14 -14.32
CA LYS A 382 11.27 31.60 -15.66
C LYS A 382 11.64 30.12 -15.88
N GLU A 383 12.28 29.46 -14.91
CA GLU A 383 12.66 28.03 -14.95
C GLU A 383 11.71 27.07 -14.22
#